data_AF-A0AAD1ULH5-F1
#
_entry.id   AF-A0AAD1ULH5-F1
#
_cell.length_a   1.000
_cell.length_b   1.000
_cell.length_c   1.000
_cell.angle_alpha   90.00
_cell.angle_beta   90.00
_cell.angle_gamma   90.00
#
_symmetry.space_group_name_H-M   'P 1'
#
loop_
_entity.id
_entity.type
_entity.pdbx_description
1 polymer ?
#
loop_
_entity_poly.entity_id
_entity_poly.type
_entity_poly.pdbx_seq_one_letter_code
_entity_poly.pdbx_strand_id
1 'polypeptide(L)'
;MEEEEGAATIDPEVLMEDIIEYLKLLNYEGDFCSERGLKPLSRCYFAVKFNPSDQFMYFVSLVSWLLTLCGQTPGGWNQYDDPNTVTNNIVLDLKKLDILIDFPPSKLKTGSGEAVCQALNGLVQVALKAQKFKFRQPVIPDDDEEQVNEDEANDNDDGNQIVDLANDVLDDDDDIAELVEGGPGDLKGNDFEPENEIIEAGIDPDEWYRECQRVAHKLKIKESHDAQEWRSHLDQTKKYAEQVQQTLPDVRSKLEKIADEVSRALEKISKKEGMFKTRHDTMTGDYKQVAETMKENTNEFNRLKNSVQELEAELYDVEEKLADVKKKMDENQSKISDTSPLQKIKKGITKMQKEIRSVDIRIGVVLNTLTQLKLKERNIDDSGKKGAADDDDEMDLEL
;
A
#
# COMPACT_ATOMS: atom_id res chain seq x y z
N MET A 1 11.60 -0.19 -41.74
CA MET A 1 10.40 0.35 -41.07
C MET A 1 9.29 -0.62 -41.40
N GLU A 2 9.30 -1.74 -40.70
CA GLU A 2 8.15 -2.64 -40.65
C GLU A 2 7.50 -2.31 -39.31
N GLU A 3 6.24 -1.91 -39.40
CA GLU A 3 5.40 -1.49 -38.29
C GLU A 3 5.23 -2.69 -37.34
N GLU A 4 5.72 -2.54 -36.11
CA GLU A 4 5.33 -3.40 -35.01
C GLU A 4 3.82 -3.23 -34.80
N GLU A 5 3.06 -4.30 -35.07
CA GLU A 5 1.67 -4.43 -34.67
C GLU A 5 1.57 -4.13 -33.17
N GLY A 6 0.90 -3.02 -32.85
CA GLY A 6 0.63 -2.63 -31.48
C GLY A 6 -0.21 -3.69 -30.78
N ALA A 7 0.45 -4.54 -29.99
CA ALA A 7 -0.21 -5.37 -29.00
C ALA A 7 -1.09 -4.45 -28.14
N ALA A 8 -2.41 -4.69 -28.15
CA ALA A 8 -3.35 -3.95 -27.34
C ALA A 8 -2.85 -3.94 -25.90
N THR A 9 -2.45 -2.77 -25.41
CA THR A 9 -1.99 -2.58 -24.03
C THR A 9 -3.19 -2.80 -23.13
N ILE A 10 -3.37 -4.03 -22.64
CA ILE A 10 -4.45 -4.33 -21.73
C ILE A 10 -4.12 -3.64 -20.41
N ASP A 11 -4.99 -2.73 -19.97
CA ASP A 11 -4.79 -1.96 -18.76
C ASP A 11 -4.65 -2.90 -17.54
N PRO A 12 -3.52 -2.87 -16.81
CA PRO A 12 -3.29 -3.69 -15.62
C PRO A 12 -4.36 -3.51 -14.54
N GLU A 13 -5.03 -2.36 -14.48
CA GLU A 13 -6.13 -2.09 -13.53
C GLU A 13 -7.40 -2.84 -13.91
N VAL A 14 -7.75 -2.87 -15.21
CA VAL A 14 -8.92 -3.61 -15.71
C VAL A 14 -8.75 -5.12 -15.49
N LEU A 15 -7.55 -5.64 -15.79
CA LEU A 15 -7.23 -7.04 -15.50
C LEU A 15 -7.33 -7.38 -14.01
N MET A 16 -6.98 -6.45 -13.13
CA MET A 16 -7.06 -6.67 -11.69
C MET A 16 -8.52 -6.67 -11.19
N GLU A 17 -9.40 -5.85 -11.77
CA GLU A 17 -10.83 -5.92 -11.47
C GLU A 17 -11.40 -7.29 -11.84
N ASP A 18 -11.13 -7.78 -13.06
CA ASP A 18 -11.53 -9.11 -13.50
C ASP A 18 -10.98 -10.22 -12.57
N ILE A 19 -9.70 -10.15 -12.21
CA ILE A 19 -9.06 -11.11 -11.30
C ILE A 19 -9.78 -11.13 -9.94
N ILE A 20 -10.15 -9.97 -9.38
CA ILE A 20 -10.86 -9.91 -8.10
C ILE A 20 -12.24 -10.54 -8.21
N GLU A 21 -12.97 -10.26 -9.28
CA GLU A 21 -14.29 -10.87 -9.50
C GLU A 21 -14.18 -12.37 -9.63
N TYR A 22 -13.24 -12.86 -10.43
CA TYR A 22 -13.00 -14.30 -10.58
C TYR A 22 -12.51 -14.96 -9.28
N LEU A 23 -11.69 -14.28 -8.48
CA LEU A 23 -11.27 -14.76 -7.15
C LEU A 23 -12.46 -14.84 -6.18
N LYS A 24 -13.39 -13.89 -6.21
CA LYS A 24 -14.63 -13.96 -5.42
C LYS A 24 -15.50 -15.15 -5.82
N LEU A 25 -15.58 -15.48 -7.11
CA LEU A 25 -16.28 -16.68 -7.59
C LEU A 25 -15.63 -17.98 -7.06
N LEU A 26 -14.32 -17.95 -6.80
CA LEU A 26 -13.56 -19.06 -6.21
C LEU A 26 -13.55 -19.07 -4.67
N ASN A 27 -14.41 -18.27 -4.02
CA ASN A 27 -14.49 -18.16 -2.55
C ASN A 27 -13.15 -17.79 -1.87
N TYR A 28 -12.37 -16.96 -2.53
CA TYR A 28 -11.05 -16.49 -2.09
C TYR A 28 -11.02 -15.89 -0.67
N GLU A 29 -12.07 -15.16 -0.28
CA GLU A 29 -12.14 -14.53 1.05
C GLU A 29 -12.30 -15.56 2.18
N GLY A 30 -13.01 -16.67 1.92
CA GLY A 30 -13.16 -17.77 2.86
C GLY A 30 -11.93 -18.67 2.89
N ASP A 31 -11.53 -19.19 1.74
CA ASP A 31 -10.58 -20.31 1.71
C ASP A 31 -9.11 -19.86 1.73
N PHE A 32 -8.79 -18.68 1.18
CA PHE A 32 -7.41 -18.19 1.14
C PHE A 32 -7.13 -17.12 2.20
N CYS A 33 -8.00 -16.10 2.31
CA CYS A 33 -7.79 -15.00 3.25
C CYS A 33 -7.97 -15.43 4.72
N SER A 34 -8.96 -16.28 5.02
CA SER A 34 -9.23 -16.71 6.40
C SER A 34 -8.22 -17.75 6.91
N GLU A 35 -7.78 -18.69 6.08
CA GLU A 35 -6.75 -19.67 6.46
C GLU A 35 -5.36 -19.03 6.69
N ARG A 36 -5.02 -17.99 5.94
CA ARG A 36 -3.69 -17.36 5.98
C ARG A 36 -3.64 -16.04 6.74
N GLY A 37 -4.77 -15.56 7.27
CA GLY A 37 -4.87 -14.28 7.97
C GLY A 37 -4.53 -13.06 7.11
N LEU A 38 -4.69 -13.18 5.78
CA LEU A 38 -4.34 -12.16 4.80
C LEU A 38 -5.52 -11.22 4.55
N LYS A 39 -5.22 -9.93 4.29
CA LYS A 39 -6.25 -8.95 3.94
C LYS A 39 -6.78 -9.20 2.52
N PRO A 40 -8.09 -9.02 2.27
CA PRO A 40 -8.65 -9.06 0.93
C PRO A 40 -7.91 -8.13 -0.04
N LEU A 41 -7.73 -8.57 -1.29
CA LEU A 41 -7.02 -7.82 -2.32
C LEU A 41 -7.79 -6.54 -2.70
N SER A 42 -7.06 -5.43 -2.81
CA SER A 42 -7.59 -4.16 -3.34
C SER A 42 -7.47 -4.12 -4.86
N ARG A 43 -8.34 -3.35 -5.53
CA ARG A 43 -8.43 -3.21 -7.00
C ARG A 43 -7.13 -2.83 -7.69
N CYS A 44 -6.22 -2.16 -6.99
CA CYS A 44 -4.94 -1.73 -7.55
C CYS A 44 -3.73 -2.53 -7.02
N TYR A 45 -3.95 -3.61 -6.24
CA TYR A 45 -2.90 -4.21 -5.41
C TYR A 45 -1.75 -4.82 -6.22
N PHE A 46 -2.02 -5.48 -7.36
CA PHE A 46 -0.97 -5.98 -8.26
C PHE A 46 -0.72 -5.06 -9.47
N ALA A 47 -1.66 -4.18 -9.79
CA ALA A 47 -1.54 -3.22 -10.88
C ALA A 47 -0.49 -2.13 -10.58
N VAL A 48 -0.47 -1.62 -9.35
CA VAL A 48 0.44 -0.55 -8.92
C VAL A 48 1.55 -1.09 -8.03
N LYS A 49 2.78 -0.66 -8.29
CA LYS A 49 3.93 -1.00 -7.43
C LYS A 49 3.79 -0.31 -6.08
N PHE A 50 3.70 -1.08 -5.00
CA PHE A 50 3.66 -0.57 -3.63
C PHE A 50 4.87 -1.07 -2.85
N ASN A 51 4.82 -2.33 -2.41
CA ASN A 51 5.92 -3.02 -1.75
C ASN A 51 6.29 -4.26 -2.58
N PRO A 52 7.35 -4.21 -3.42
CA PRO A 52 7.67 -5.28 -4.35
C PRO A 52 7.91 -6.64 -3.66
N SER A 53 8.53 -6.63 -2.48
CA SER A 53 8.78 -7.87 -1.71
C SER A 53 7.49 -8.48 -1.17
N ASP A 54 6.61 -7.67 -0.57
CA ASP A 54 5.33 -8.16 -0.02
C ASP A 54 4.39 -8.60 -1.15
N GLN A 55 4.31 -7.82 -2.23
CA GLN A 55 3.52 -8.13 -3.41
C GLN A 55 4.02 -9.42 -4.07
N PHE A 56 5.34 -9.62 -4.18
CA PHE A 56 5.90 -10.86 -4.70
C PHE A 56 5.57 -12.07 -3.81
N MET A 57 5.70 -11.96 -2.48
CA MET A 57 5.33 -13.04 -1.55
C MET A 57 3.83 -13.37 -1.60
N TYR A 58 2.99 -12.34 -1.74
CA TYR A 58 1.55 -12.50 -1.93
C TYR A 58 1.24 -13.20 -3.25
N PHE A 59 1.87 -12.76 -4.35
CA PHE A 59 1.73 -13.34 -5.67
C PHE A 59 2.12 -14.82 -5.68
N VAL A 60 3.27 -15.16 -5.10
CA VAL A 60 3.76 -16.55 -4.95
C VAL A 60 2.76 -17.40 -4.18
N SER A 61 2.23 -16.88 -3.08
CA SER A 61 1.24 -17.59 -2.26
C SER A 61 -0.08 -17.80 -3.01
N LEU A 62 -0.52 -16.79 -3.76
CA LEU A 62 -1.74 -16.83 -4.55
C LEU A 62 -1.63 -17.83 -5.70
N VAL A 63 -0.51 -17.82 -6.44
CA VAL A 63 -0.24 -18.79 -7.51
C VAL A 63 -0.19 -20.21 -6.96
N SER A 64 0.46 -20.43 -5.82
CA SER A 64 0.52 -21.75 -5.18
C SER A 64 -0.87 -22.27 -4.80
N TRP A 65 -1.75 -21.41 -4.29
CA TRP A 65 -3.13 -21.77 -3.98
C TRP A 65 -3.94 -22.07 -5.24
N LEU A 66 -3.86 -21.22 -6.26
CA LEU A 66 -4.56 -21.43 -7.54
C LEU A 66 -4.10 -22.71 -8.25
N LEU A 67 -2.81 -23.03 -8.22
CA LEU A 67 -2.29 -24.29 -8.76
C LEU A 67 -2.85 -25.51 -8.02
N THR A 68 -2.97 -25.41 -6.68
CA THR A 68 -3.59 -26.47 -5.87
C THR A 68 -5.06 -26.67 -6.27
N LEU A 69 -5.79 -25.58 -6.54
CA LEU A 69 -7.16 -25.62 -7.05
C LEU A 69 -7.26 -26.24 -8.46
N CYS A 70 -6.23 -26.05 -9.30
CA CYS A 70 -6.12 -26.68 -10.62
C CYS A 70 -5.72 -28.17 -10.56
N GLY A 71 -5.57 -28.76 -9.37
CA GLY A 71 -5.15 -30.16 -9.20
C GLY A 71 -3.66 -30.41 -9.49
N GLN A 72 -2.85 -29.36 -9.58
CA GLN A 72 -1.39 -29.43 -9.69
C GLN A 72 -0.80 -29.18 -8.30
N THR A 73 -0.08 -30.15 -7.73
CA THR A 73 0.75 -29.87 -6.56
C THR A 73 1.92 -28.97 -6.98
N PRO A 74 2.17 -27.82 -6.32
CA PRO A 74 3.32 -26.98 -6.60
C PRO A 74 4.58 -27.83 -6.58
N GLY A 75 5.19 -28.03 -7.74
CA GLY A 75 6.28 -28.98 -7.92
C GLY A 75 7.58 -28.45 -7.31
N GLY A 76 7.72 -28.55 -5.99
CA GLY A 76 9.01 -28.43 -5.31
C GLY A 76 9.58 -27.02 -5.14
N TRP A 77 8.75 -25.97 -5.22
CA TRP A 77 9.17 -24.60 -4.89
C TRP A 77 8.55 -24.13 -3.58
N ASN A 78 9.42 -23.74 -2.65
CA ASN A 78 9.08 -23.24 -1.32
C ASN A 78 8.99 -21.71 -1.34
N GLN A 79 8.12 -21.12 -0.52
CA GLN A 79 8.01 -19.66 -0.36
C GLN A 79 9.32 -18.99 0.14
N TYR A 80 10.30 -19.78 0.57
CA TYR A 80 11.63 -19.34 1.00
C TYR A 80 12.74 -19.59 -0.04
N ASP A 81 12.42 -20.16 -1.21
CA ASP A 81 13.38 -20.33 -2.29
C ASP A 81 13.74 -18.98 -2.92
N ASP A 82 14.87 -18.92 -3.64
CA ASP A 82 15.30 -17.65 -4.21
C ASP A 82 14.26 -17.14 -5.24
N PRO A 83 13.99 -15.81 -5.28
CA PRO A 83 12.97 -15.25 -6.15
C PRO A 83 13.12 -15.60 -7.63
N ASN A 84 14.34 -15.86 -8.12
CA ASN A 84 14.53 -16.20 -9.53
C ASN A 84 14.12 -17.65 -9.80
N THR A 85 14.49 -18.59 -8.91
CA THR A 85 14.08 -19.99 -9.02
C THR A 85 12.56 -20.13 -8.90
N VAL A 86 11.93 -19.45 -7.93
CA VAL A 86 10.47 -19.41 -7.79
C VAL A 86 9.81 -18.90 -9.07
N THR A 87 10.31 -17.79 -9.62
CA THR A 87 9.73 -17.19 -10.82
C THR A 87 9.89 -18.06 -12.06
N ASN A 88 11.04 -18.73 -12.21
CA ASN A 88 11.26 -19.68 -13.30
C ASN A 88 10.33 -20.89 -13.18
N ASN A 89 10.13 -21.42 -11.96
CA ASN A 89 9.24 -22.54 -11.72
C ASN A 89 7.77 -22.16 -11.96
N ILE A 90 7.34 -20.95 -11.56
CA ILE A 90 6.02 -20.41 -11.88
C ILE A 90 5.79 -20.40 -13.40
N VAL A 91 6.75 -19.90 -14.18
CA VAL A 91 6.65 -19.87 -15.65
C VAL A 91 6.56 -21.28 -16.24
N LEU A 92 7.29 -22.25 -15.69
CA LEU A 92 7.18 -23.65 -16.12
C LEU A 92 5.81 -24.25 -15.80
N ASP A 93 5.26 -23.98 -14.62
CA ASP A 93 3.94 -24.49 -14.22
C ASP A 93 2.81 -23.80 -15.01
N LEU A 94 2.94 -22.52 -15.35
CA LEU A 94 1.99 -21.83 -16.23
C LEU A 94 2.02 -22.36 -17.67
N LYS A 95 3.21 -22.72 -18.18
CA LYS A 95 3.35 -23.38 -19.49
C LYS A 95 2.71 -24.77 -19.51
N LYS A 96 2.76 -25.53 -18.41
CA LYS A 96 2.09 -26.85 -18.31
C LYS A 96 0.56 -26.72 -18.38
N LEU A 97 0.01 -25.58 -17.97
CA LEU A 97 -1.41 -25.27 -17.99
C LEU A 97 -1.87 -24.61 -19.30
N ASP A 98 -1.01 -24.58 -20.33
CA ASP A 98 -1.27 -24.00 -21.65
C ASP A 98 -1.62 -22.50 -21.61
N ILE A 99 -1.09 -21.77 -20.62
CA ILE A 99 -1.25 -20.31 -20.50
C ILE A 99 -0.13 -19.64 -21.30
N LEU A 100 -0.49 -18.87 -22.32
CA LEU A 100 0.46 -18.13 -23.16
C LEU A 100 1.09 -16.99 -22.35
N ILE A 101 2.39 -17.07 -22.11
CA ILE A 101 3.18 -16.04 -21.43
C ILE A 101 4.21 -15.50 -22.40
N ASP A 102 4.01 -14.25 -22.84
CA ASP A 102 4.91 -13.51 -23.72
C ASP A 102 5.73 -12.46 -22.94
N PHE A 103 6.36 -12.89 -21.85
CA PHE A 103 7.25 -12.02 -21.07
C PHE A 103 8.36 -12.80 -20.36
N PRO A 104 9.54 -12.17 -20.17
CA PRO A 104 10.65 -12.82 -19.50
C PRO A 104 10.36 -13.02 -18.00
N PRO A 105 10.89 -14.09 -17.37
CA PRO A 105 10.72 -14.35 -15.94
C PRO A 105 11.13 -13.17 -15.04
N SER A 106 12.06 -12.33 -15.49
CA SER A 106 12.47 -11.12 -14.75
C SER A 106 11.33 -10.12 -14.49
N LYS A 107 10.28 -10.09 -15.32
CA LYS A 107 9.10 -9.21 -15.13
C LYS A 107 8.12 -9.71 -14.07
N LEU A 108 8.14 -10.99 -13.72
CA LEU A 108 7.31 -11.56 -12.66
C LEU A 108 7.94 -11.35 -11.27
N LYS A 109 9.28 -11.21 -11.23
CA LYS A 109 10.04 -10.94 -10.00
C LYS A 109 9.68 -9.59 -9.36
N THR A 110 9.20 -8.62 -10.12
CA THR A 110 8.83 -7.30 -9.59
C THR A 110 7.60 -7.34 -8.69
N GLY A 111 6.83 -8.44 -8.69
CA GLY A 111 5.65 -8.63 -7.83
C GLY A 111 4.44 -7.75 -8.19
N SER A 112 4.60 -6.82 -9.14
CA SER A 112 3.56 -5.90 -9.59
C SER A 112 3.75 -5.56 -11.07
N GLY A 113 2.65 -5.30 -11.77
CA GLY A 113 2.60 -4.84 -13.16
C GLY A 113 1.88 -5.81 -14.09
N GLU A 114 1.85 -5.44 -15.38
CA GLU A 114 1.10 -6.12 -16.43
C GLU A 114 1.38 -7.63 -16.52
N ALA A 115 2.65 -8.03 -16.47
CA ALA A 115 3.07 -9.43 -16.54
C ALA A 115 2.50 -10.28 -15.38
N VAL A 116 2.41 -9.70 -14.18
CA VAL A 116 1.86 -10.38 -12.99
C VAL A 116 0.35 -10.50 -13.12
N CYS A 117 -0.34 -9.43 -13.54
CA CYS A 117 -1.78 -9.45 -13.77
C CYS A 117 -2.17 -10.44 -14.89
N GLN A 118 -1.47 -10.46 -16.02
CA GLN A 118 -1.76 -11.40 -17.11
C GLN A 118 -1.57 -12.87 -16.68
N ALA A 119 -0.50 -13.17 -15.94
CA ALA A 119 -0.26 -14.51 -15.40
C ALA A 119 -1.36 -14.93 -14.41
N LEU A 120 -1.78 -14.04 -13.52
CA LEU A 120 -2.87 -14.30 -12.58
C LEU A 120 -4.21 -14.47 -13.30
N ASN A 121 -4.54 -13.62 -14.27
CA ASN A 121 -5.80 -13.73 -15.01
C ASN A 121 -5.91 -15.07 -15.74
N GLY A 122 -4.85 -15.46 -16.46
CA GLY A 122 -4.79 -16.77 -17.11
C GLY A 122 -4.96 -17.93 -16.13
N LEU A 123 -4.27 -17.86 -14.99
CA LEU A 123 -4.32 -18.93 -13.98
C LEU A 123 -5.68 -19.03 -13.29
N VAL A 124 -6.30 -17.90 -12.97
CA VAL A 124 -7.63 -17.85 -12.34
C VAL A 124 -8.71 -18.37 -13.31
N GLN A 125 -8.64 -18.04 -14.59
CA GLN A 125 -9.56 -18.60 -15.59
C GLN A 125 -9.42 -20.12 -15.75
N VAL A 126 -8.17 -20.63 -15.73
CA VAL A 126 -7.92 -22.08 -15.74
C VAL A 126 -8.42 -22.73 -14.46
N ALA A 127 -8.25 -22.10 -13.30
CA ALA A 127 -8.77 -22.57 -12.02
C ALA A 127 -10.31 -22.62 -12.00
N LEU A 128 -10.99 -21.61 -12.54
CA LEU A 128 -12.44 -21.59 -12.69
C LEU A 128 -12.95 -22.71 -13.61
N LYS A 129 -12.25 -22.95 -14.73
CA LYS A 129 -12.54 -24.07 -15.63
C LYS A 129 -12.35 -25.42 -14.93
N ALA A 130 -11.28 -25.58 -14.14
CA ALA A 130 -10.99 -26.80 -13.39
C ALA A 130 -12.02 -27.09 -12.29
N GLN A 131 -12.51 -26.04 -11.61
CA GLN A 131 -13.57 -26.13 -10.60
C GLN A 131 -14.96 -26.40 -11.19
N LYS A 132 -15.10 -26.44 -12.53
CA LYS A 132 -16.39 -26.60 -13.24
C LYS A 132 -17.46 -25.64 -12.70
N PHE A 133 -17.07 -24.40 -12.44
CA PHE A 133 -17.97 -23.40 -11.86
C PHE A 133 -19.19 -23.24 -12.77
N LYS A 134 -20.38 -23.51 -12.24
CA LYS A 134 -21.66 -23.18 -12.86
C LYS A 134 -22.24 -22.04 -12.07
N PHE A 135 -22.69 -20.98 -12.75
CA PHE A 135 -23.54 -19.99 -12.13
C PHE A 135 -24.72 -20.72 -11.50
N ARG A 136 -24.91 -20.55 -10.19
CA ARG A 136 -26.15 -21.00 -9.54
C ARG A 136 -27.28 -20.28 -10.26
N GLN A 137 -28.27 -21.03 -10.74
CA GLN A 137 -29.54 -20.44 -11.15
C GLN A 137 -30.04 -19.58 -9.99
N PRO A 138 -30.58 -18.38 -10.25
CA PRO A 138 -31.18 -17.56 -9.21
C PRO A 138 -32.22 -18.40 -8.47
N VAL A 139 -31.97 -18.70 -7.20
CA VAL A 139 -32.98 -19.29 -6.33
C VAL A 139 -33.84 -18.11 -5.90
N ILE A 140 -34.95 -17.92 -6.62
CA ILE A 140 -36.05 -17.11 -6.10
C ILE A 140 -36.48 -17.81 -4.82
N PRO A 141 -36.51 -17.14 -3.66
CA PRO A 141 -37.02 -17.74 -2.44
C PRO A 141 -38.48 -18.14 -2.70
N ASP A 142 -38.75 -19.44 -2.70
CA ASP A 142 -40.10 -19.97 -2.72
C ASP A 142 -40.74 -19.64 -1.36
N ASP A 143 -41.64 -18.64 -1.36
CA ASP A 143 -42.69 -18.53 -0.37
C ASP A 143 -43.62 -19.75 -0.58
N ASP A 144 -43.60 -20.65 0.40
CA ASP A 144 -44.56 -21.72 0.70
C ASP A 144 -45.06 -22.64 -0.44
N GLU A 145 -44.70 -23.91 -0.30
CA GLU A 145 -45.26 -25.06 -1.00
C GLU A 145 -46.81 -25.10 -0.94
N GLU A 146 -47.49 -25.00 -2.09
CA GLU A 146 -48.69 -25.80 -2.33
C GLU A 146 -48.58 -26.53 -3.68
N GLN A 147 -48.61 -27.85 -3.56
CA GLN A 147 -48.61 -28.83 -4.64
C GLN A 147 -49.71 -28.52 -5.67
N VAL A 148 -49.34 -28.36 -6.94
CA VAL A 148 -50.24 -28.66 -8.05
C VAL A 148 -49.50 -29.51 -9.06
N ASN A 149 -50.02 -30.72 -9.20
CA ASN A 149 -49.56 -31.77 -10.09
C ASN A 149 -49.44 -31.25 -11.53
N GLU A 150 -48.35 -31.70 -12.16
CA GLU A 150 -48.23 -31.85 -13.60
C GLU A 150 -49.41 -32.67 -14.14
N ASP A 151 -50.20 -32.08 -15.03
CA ASP A 151 -50.84 -32.79 -16.13
C ASP A 151 -51.03 -31.83 -17.32
N GLU A 152 -50.24 -32.11 -18.35
CA GLU A 152 -50.56 -31.99 -19.78
C GLU A 152 -51.34 -30.76 -20.29
N ALA A 153 -50.62 -29.81 -20.89
CA ALA A 153 -51.05 -29.18 -22.14
C ALA A 153 -49.84 -28.59 -22.89
N ASN A 154 -49.32 -29.40 -23.80
CA ASN A 154 -48.53 -28.96 -24.93
C ASN A 154 -49.43 -28.12 -25.85
N ASP A 155 -49.15 -26.83 -26.01
CA ASP A 155 -49.44 -26.16 -27.27
C ASP A 155 -48.40 -25.08 -27.54
N ASN A 156 -47.69 -25.26 -28.64
CA ASN A 156 -46.93 -24.21 -29.31
C ASN A 156 -47.95 -23.38 -30.07
N ASP A 157 -48.00 -22.05 -29.90
CA ASP A 157 -48.07 -21.15 -31.06
C ASP A 157 -47.88 -19.66 -30.69
N ASP A 158 -47.12 -18.98 -31.57
CA ASP A 158 -47.09 -17.54 -31.87
C ASP A 158 -47.05 -16.48 -30.73
N GLY A 159 -46.03 -15.63 -30.58
CA GLY A 159 -44.99 -15.25 -31.53
C GLY A 159 -45.34 -14.09 -32.46
N ASN A 160 -46.10 -13.06 -32.05
CA ASN A 160 -45.79 -11.65 -32.42
C ASN A 160 -46.76 -10.60 -31.86
N GLN A 161 -46.19 -9.39 -31.66
CA GLN A 161 -46.85 -8.09 -31.57
C GLN A 161 -47.73 -7.82 -30.34
N ILE A 162 -47.20 -7.03 -29.40
CA ILE A 162 -47.78 -5.74 -28.94
C ILE A 162 -46.70 -5.11 -28.03
N VAL A 163 -45.83 -4.31 -28.65
CA VAL A 163 -44.95 -3.32 -28.02
C VAL A 163 -45.02 -2.12 -28.93
N ASP A 164 -45.88 -1.15 -28.58
CA ASP A 164 -45.89 0.28 -28.99
C ASP A 164 -47.30 0.88 -28.98
N LEU A 165 -48.00 0.86 -27.83
CA LEU A 165 -49.16 1.75 -27.65
C LEU A 165 -49.47 2.05 -26.18
N ALA A 166 -48.48 2.53 -25.44
CA ALA A 166 -48.69 2.92 -24.04
C ALA A 166 -47.92 4.17 -23.63
N ASN A 167 -47.76 5.15 -24.53
CA ASN A 167 -46.99 6.35 -24.20
C ASN A 167 -47.50 7.68 -24.77
N ASP A 168 -48.79 7.82 -25.09
CA ASP A 168 -49.32 9.07 -25.70
C ASP A 168 -50.69 9.53 -25.16
N VAL A 169 -51.02 9.27 -23.89
CA VAL A 169 -52.29 9.75 -23.29
C VAL A 169 -52.10 10.30 -21.87
N LEU A 170 -51.13 11.19 -21.68
CA LEU A 170 -50.99 11.98 -20.45
C LEU A 170 -50.65 13.43 -20.79
N ASP A 171 -51.66 14.18 -21.23
CA ASP A 171 -51.78 15.64 -21.04
C ASP A 171 -53.15 16.08 -21.59
N ASP A 172 -54.15 16.22 -20.70
CA ASP A 172 -55.31 17.13 -20.82
C ASP A 172 -56.29 16.87 -19.66
N ASP A 173 -55.82 17.04 -18.42
CA ASP A 173 -56.59 16.83 -17.19
C ASP A 173 -56.83 18.13 -16.41
N ASP A 174 -56.98 19.27 -17.11
CA ASP A 174 -57.19 20.59 -16.47
C ASP A 174 -58.55 21.28 -16.76
N ASP A 175 -59.48 20.68 -17.51
CA ASP A 175 -60.74 21.36 -17.91
C ASP A 175 -62.04 20.81 -17.28
N ILE A 176 -61.99 19.93 -16.27
CA ILE A 176 -63.19 19.36 -15.61
C ILE A 176 -63.27 19.79 -14.13
N ALA A 177 -63.00 21.07 -13.84
CA ALA A 177 -63.06 21.60 -12.48
C ALA A 177 -63.81 22.94 -12.34
N GLU A 178 -64.61 23.35 -13.32
CA GLU A 178 -65.35 24.64 -13.27
C GLU A 178 -66.83 24.50 -13.63
N LEU A 179 -67.59 23.64 -12.94
CA LEU A 179 -69.06 23.64 -13.09
C LEU A 179 -69.85 23.21 -11.84
N VAL A 180 -69.22 23.25 -10.65
CA VAL A 180 -69.90 22.97 -9.37
C VAL A 180 -69.73 24.14 -8.42
N GLU A 181 -70.25 25.31 -8.80
CA GLU A 181 -70.53 26.37 -7.83
C GLU A 181 -71.75 27.20 -8.25
N GLY A 182 -72.89 26.86 -7.67
CA GLY A 182 -74.16 27.54 -7.88
C GLY A 182 -75.23 26.96 -6.98
N GLY A 183 -75.38 27.52 -5.78
CA GLY A 183 -76.28 27.06 -4.73
C GLY A 183 -77.79 27.09 -5.10
N PRO A 184 -78.64 26.63 -4.17
CA PRO A 184 -80.04 26.30 -4.43
C PRO A 184 -80.88 27.57 -4.62
N GLY A 185 -81.04 27.98 -5.87
CA GLY A 185 -81.92 29.08 -6.28
C GLY A 185 -83.09 28.54 -7.09
N ASP A 186 -84.30 28.85 -6.62
CA ASP A 186 -85.59 28.68 -7.29
C ASP A 186 -85.52 28.87 -8.83
N LEU A 187 -85.46 27.77 -9.57
CA LEU A 187 -85.99 27.74 -10.93
C LEU A 187 -87.48 27.43 -10.81
N LYS A 188 -88.24 28.50 -10.52
CA LYS A 188 -89.68 28.55 -10.70
C LYS A 188 -90.04 27.89 -12.03
N GLY A 189 -91.06 27.04 -11.98
CA GLY A 189 -91.65 26.42 -13.15
C GLY A 189 -91.86 27.46 -14.24
N ASN A 190 -91.11 27.31 -15.33
CA ASN A 190 -91.59 27.80 -16.60
C ASN A 190 -92.80 26.91 -16.91
N ASP A 191 -93.98 27.51 -16.76
CA ASP A 191 -95.21 27.04 -17.38
C ASP A 191 -94.92 26.82 -18.87
N PHE A 192 -94.60 25.57 -19.22
CA PHE A 192 -94.68 25.12 -20.60
C PHE A 192 -96.17 24.93 -20.86
N GLU A 193 -96.85 26.01 -21.22
CA GLU A 193 -98.09 25.87 -21.97
C GLU A 193 -97.76 25.00 -23.19
N PRO A 194 -98.44 23.87 -23.40
CA PRO A 194 -98.31 23.18 -24.65
C PRO A 194 -98.99 24.06 -25.69
N GLU A 195 -98.19 24.89 -26.37
CA GLU A 195 -98.57 25.43 -27.67
C GLU A 195 -98.79 24.22 -28.57
N ASN A 196 -100.03 23.71 -28.57
CA ASN A 196 -100.56 22.87 -29.63
C ASN A 196 -100.72 23.72 -30.89
N GLU A 197 -99.62 24.33 -31.36
CA GLU A 197 -99.50 24.62 -32.77
C GLU A 197 -99.26 23.27 -33.44
N ILE A 198 -100.26 22.83 -34.18
CA ILE A 198 -100.12 21.71 -35.10
C ILE A 198 -98.96 22.11 -36.04
N ILE A 199 -97.81 21.47 -35.87
CA ILE A 199 -96.68 21.59 -36.80
C ILE A 199 -97.19 21.00 -38.12
N GLU A 200 -97.73 21.85 -38.99
CA GLU A 200 -98.06 21.48 -40.36
C GLU A 200 -96.73 21.23 -41.07
N ALA A 201 -96.37 19.95 -41.21
CA ALA A 201 -95.18 19.57 -41.98
C ALA A 201 -95.37 20.05 -43.42
N GLY A 202 -94.67 21.11 -43.83
CA GLY A 202 -94.56 21.56 -45.22
C GLY A 202 -93.75 20.60 -46.11
N ILE A 203 -93.73 19.33 -45.76
CA ILE A 203 -92.97 18.26 -46.41
C ILE A 203 -94.02 17.37 -47.07
N ASP A 204 -93.90 17.20 -48.39
CA ASP A 204 -94.77 16.30 -49.16
C ASP A 204 -94.73 14.89 -48.53
N PRO A 205 -95.87 14.29 -48.15
CA PRO A 205 -95.92 12.98 -47.49
C PRO A 205 -95.14 11.90 -48.23
N ASP A 206 -95.08 11.98 -49.56
CA ASP A 206 -94.33 11.05 -50.40
C ASP A 206 -92.82 11.28 -50.32
N GLU A 207 -92.36 12.53 -50.18
CA GLU A 207 -90.95 12.87 -49.99
C GLU A 207 -90.48 12.47 -48.58
N TRP A 208 -91.31 12.71 -47.56
CA TRP A 208 -91.07 12.22 -46.20
C TRP A 208 -90.98 10.69 -46.16
N TYR A 209 -91.89 9.99 -46.84
CA TYR A 209 -91.88 8.53 -46.87
C TYR A 209 -90.65 7.96 -47.59
N ARG A 210 -90.21 8.59 -48.70
CA ARG A 210 -88.96 8.24 -49.37
C ARG A 210 -87.74 8.49 -48.49
N GLU A 211 -87.75 9.57 -47.73
CA GLU A 211 -86.67 9.90 -46.81
C GLU A 211 -86.64 8.96 -45.60
N CYS A 212 -87.80 8.58 -45.06
CA CYS A 212 -87.91 7.52 -44.08
C CYS A 212 -87.41 6.18 -44.62
N GLN A 213 -87.73 5.78 -45.86
CA GLN A 213 -87.16 4.57 -46.47
C GLN A 213 -85.65 4.69 -46.69
N ARG A 214 -85.17 5.87 -47.08
CA ARG A 214 -83.73 6.16 -47.26
C ARG A 214 -82.99 6.07 -45.94
N VAL A 215 -83.56 6.48 -44.81
CA VAL A 215 -82.89 6.49 -43.50
C VAL A 215 -83.19 5.21 -42.71
N ALA A 216 -84.26 4.47 -43.03
CA ALA A 216 -84.67 3.24 -42.32
C ALA A 216 -83.57 2.19 -42.24
N HIS A 217 -82.75 2.05 -43.28
CA HIS A 217 -81.63 1.09 -43.25
C HIS A 217 -80.47 1.55 -42.36
N LYS A 218 -80.34 2.86 -42.11
CA LYS A 218 -79.34 3.45 -41.19
C LYS A 218 -79.81 3.47 -39.74
N LEU A 219 -81.13 3.48 -39.54
CA LEU A 219 -81.78 3.46 -38.22
C LEU A 219 -82.04 2.04 -37.71
N LYS A 220 -81.70 1.01 -38.51
CA LYS A 220 -81.52 -0.34 -37.99
C LYS A 220 -80.32 -0.32 -37.06
N ILE A 221 -80.59 -0.15 -35.77
CA ILE A 221 -79.67 -0.49 -34.70
C ILE A 221 -79.38 -1.98 -34.89
N LYS A 222 -78.28 -2.30 -35.58
CA LYS A 222 -77.64 -3.58 -35.37
C LYS A 222 -77.31 -3.57 -33.88
N GLU A 223 -77.87 -4.49 -33.11
CA GLU A 223 -77.39 -4.73 -31.75
C GLU A 223 -75.87 -4.91 -31.88
N SER A 224 -75.12 -3.86 -31.53
CA SER A 224 -73.68 -3.91 -31.56
C SER A 224 -73.31 -4.88 -30.47
N HIS A 225 -72.57 -5.94 -30.79
CA HIS A 225 -72.02 -6.85 -29.77
C HIS A 225 -71.23 -6.07 -28.70
N ASP A 226 -70.75 -4.87 -29.05
CA ASP A 226 -70.11 -3.85 -28.21
C ASP A 226 -70.97 -3.35 -27.02
N ALA A 227 -72.31 -3.45 -27.11
CA ALA A 227 -73.20 -3.09 -25.99
C ALA A 227 -73.10 -4.06 -24.80
N GLN A 228 -72.52 -5.25 -24.99
CA GLN A 228 -72.14 -6.15 -23.88
C GLN A 228 -70.69 -5.98 -23.44
N GLU A 229 -69.83 -5.38 -24.26
CA GLU A 229 -68.39 -5.21 -23.96
C GLU A 229 -68.17 -4.24 -22.80
N TRP A 230 -68.85 -3.09 -22.77
CA TRP A 230 -68.75 -2.17 -21.63
C TRP A 230 -69.27 -2.78 -20.32
N ARG A 231 -70.23 -3.71 -20.38
CA ARG A 231 -70.72 -4.44 -19.19
C ARG A 231 -69.69 -5.45 -18.70
N SER A 232 -69.04 -6.15 -19.63
CA SER A 232 -67.93 -7.06 -19.33
C SER A 232 -66.75 -6.29 -18.75
N HIS A 233 -66.39 -5.14 -19.32
CA HIS A 233 -65.37 -4.25 -18.75
C HIS A 233 -65.75 -3.71 -17.37
N LEU A 234 -67.01 -3.33 -17.14
CA LEU A 234 -67.47 -2.90 -15.81
C LEU A 234 -67.37 -4.04 -14.78
N ASP A 235 -67.76 -5.26 -15.15
CA ASP A 235 -67.65 -6.43 -14.27
C ASP A 235 -66.19 -6.85 -14.06
N GLN A 236 -65.32 -6.72 -15.07
CA GLN A 236 -63.87 -6.89 -14.93
C GLN A 236 -63.27 -5.85 -13.98
N THR A 237 -63.62 -4.57 -14.13
CA THR A 237 -63.15 -3.49 -13.24
C THR A 237 -63.60 -3.71 -11.80
N LYS A 238 -64.83 -4.18 -11.57
CA LYS A 238 -65.28 -4.55 -10.22
C LYS A 238 -64.47 -5.71 -9.64
N LYS A 239 -64.19 -6.75 -10.45
CA LYS A 239 -63.35 -7.88 -10.04
C LYS A 239 -61.93 -7.43 -9.71
N TYR A 240 -61.31 -6.61 -10.54
CA TYR A 240 -59.98 -6.06 -10.27
C TYR A 240 -59.97 -5.15 -9.05
N ALA A 241 -60.99 -4.32 -8.85
CA ALA A 241 -61.11 -3.48 -7.66
C ALA A 241 -61.22 -4.33 -6.37
N GLU A 242 -61.98 -5.42 -6.41
CA GLU A 242 -62.11 -6.34 -5.28
C GLU A 242 -60.82 -7.13 -5.04
N GLN A 243 -60.14 -7.58 -6.10
CA GLN A 243 -58.81 -8.21 -6.00
C GLN A 243 -57.76 -7.25 -5.43
N VAL A 244 -57.75 -5.99 -5.86
CA VAL A 244 -56.88 -4.95 -5.30
C VAL A 244 -57.21 -4.71 -3.84
N GLN A 245 -58.50 -4.61 -3.47
CA GLN A 245 -58.90 -4.41 -2.08
C GLN A 245 -58.50 -5.59 -1.17
N GLN A 246 -58.46 -6.81 -1.69
CA GLN A 246 -58.01 -7.99 -0.95
C GLN A 246 -56.49 -8.09 -0.84
N THR A 247 -55.74 -7.68 -1.87
CA THR A 247 -54.27 -7.79 -1.91
C THR A 247 -53.54 -6.60 -1.27
N LEU A 248 -54.15 -5.41 -1.27
CA LEU A 248 -53.58 -4.18 -0.71
C LEU A 248 -53.17 -4.31 0.77
N PRO A 249 -53.95 -4.95 1.68
CA PRO A 249 -53.57 -5.10 3.08
C PRO A 249 -52.33 -5.98 3.27
N ASP A 250 -52.18 -7.05 2.48
CA ASP A 250 -51.01 -7.94 2.56
C ASP A 250 -49.76 -7.23 2.05
N VAL A 251 -49.85 -6.56 0.89
CA VAL A 251 -48.75 -5.75 0.35
C VAL A 251 -48.35 -4.64 1.33
N ARG A 252 -49.32 -3.97 1.96
CA ARG A 252 -49.06 -2.95 2.99
C ARG A 252 -48.34 -3.54 4.19
N SER A 253 -48.75 -4.72 4.67
CA SER A 253 -48.09 -5.40 5.79
C SER A 253 -46.66 -5.80 5.44
N LYS A 254 -46.44 -6.34 4.24
CA LYS A 254 -45.10 -6.68 3.74
C LYS A 254 -44.21 -5.44 3.65
N LEU A 255 -44.73 -4.34 3.12
CA LEU A 255 -44.00 -3.07 3.01
C LEU A 255 -43.65 -2.48 4.39
N GLU A 256 -44.58 -2.55 5.35
CA GLU A 256 -44.37 -2.09 6.73
C GLU A 256 -43.31 -2.94 7.45
N LYS A 257 -43.32 -4.26 7.28
CA LYS A 257 -42.26 -5.15 7.79
C LYS A 257 -40.89 -4.78 7.21
N ILE A 258 -40.80 -4.56 5.90
CA ILE A 258 -39.54 -4.14 5.25
C ILE A 258 -39.09 -2.78 5.80
N ALA A 259 -40.00 -1.82 5.95
CA ALA A 259 -39.69 -0.50 6.50
C ALA A 259 -39.14 -0.60 7.94
N ASP A 260 -39.74 -1.45 8.77
CA ASP A 260 -39.27 -1.72 10.13
C ASP A 260 -37.91 -2.43 10.15
N GLU A 261 -37.69 -3.40 9.27
CA GLU A 261 -36.41 -4.11 9.15
C GLU A 261 -35.28 -3.18 8.71
N VAL A 262 -35.55 -2.33 7.71
CA VAL A 262 -34.61 -1.30 7.23
C VAL A 262 -34.34 -0.29 8.35
N SER A 263 -35.35 0.15 9.08
CA SER A 263 -35.18 1.08 10.22
C SER A 263 -34.31 0.46 11.32
N ARG A 264 -34.54 -0.81 11.67
CA ARG A 264 -33.71 -1.55 12.64
C ARG A 264 -32.29 -1.74 12.13
N ALA A 265 -32.10 -1.99 10.83
CA ALA A 265 -30.78 -2.09 10.21
C ALA A 265 -30.04 -0.76 10.27
N LEU A 266 -30.71 0.35 9.94
CA LEU A 266 -30.14 1.70 10.03
C LEU A 266 -29.76 2.07 11.47
N GLU A 267 -30.60 1.75 12.46
CA GLU A 267 -30.23 1.97 13.87
C GLU A 267 -29.01 1.15 14.29
N LYS A 268 -28.90 -0.09 13.84
CA LYS A 268 -27.72 -0.94 14.11
C LYS A 268 -26.48 -0.37 13.44
N ILE A 269 -26.59 0.11 12.21
CA ILE A 269 -25.50 0.77 11.49
C ILE A 269 -25.08 2.03 12.24
N SER A 270 -26.03 2.91 12.60
CA SER A 270 -25.76 4.14 13.35
C SER A 270 -25.06 3.87 14.70
N LYS A 271 -25.50 2.84 15.44
CA LYS A 271 -24.81 2.41 16.68
C LYS A 271 -23.39 1.93 16.41
N LYS A 272 -23.18 1.14 15.35
CA LYS A 272 -21.85 0.66 14.95
C LYS A 272 -20.94 1.80 14.50
N GLU A 273 -21.46 2.76 13.74
CA GLU A 273 -20.74 3.96 13.32
C GLU A 273 -20.34 4.82 14.53
N GLY A 274 -21.26 4.99 15.50
CA GLY A 274 -20.96 5.68 16.75
C GLY A 274 -19.82 5.01 17.52
N MET A 275 -19.89 3.68 17.70
CA MET A 275 -18.80 2.91 18.34
C MET A 275 -17.50 2.99 17.56
N PHE A 276 -17.55 2.91 16.23
CA PHE A 276 -16.39 3.02 15.36
C PHE A 276 -15.73 4.39 15.49
N LYS A 277 -16.53 5.46 15.50
CA LYS A 277 -16.07 6.83 15.69
C LYS A 277 -15.37 6.99 17.03
N THR A 278 -15.99 6.58 18.14
CA THR A 278 -15.37 6.65 19.46
C THR A 278 -14.05 5.87 19.52
N ARG A 279 -14.03 4.65 18.96
CA ARG A 279 -12.79 3.85 18.90
C ARG A 279 -11.70 4.52 18.07
N HIS A 280 -12.05 5.11 16.93
CA HIS A 280 -11.11 5.82 16.08
C HIS A 280 -10.58 7.11 16.72
N ASP A 281 -11.43 7.84 17.45
CA ASP A 281 -11.02 9.04 18.18
C ASP A 281 -10.03 8.68 19.30
N THR A 282 -10.29 7.61 20.07
CA THR A 282 -9.33 7.10 21.08
C THR A 282 -8.02 6.69 20.42
N MET A 283 -8.07 5.85 19.38
CA MET A 283 -6.87 5.39 18.68
C MET A 283 -6.06 6.56 18.10
N THR A 284 -6.73 7.58 17.55
CA THR A 284 -6.06 8.79 17.05
C THR A 284 -5.40 9.59 18.18
N GLY A 285 -6.04 9.65 19.34
CA GLY A 285 -5.45 10.23 20.56
C GLY A 285 -4.19 9.47 20.99
N ASP A 286 -4.26 8.15 21.07
CA ASP A 286 -3.13 7.29 21.45
C ASP A 286 -1.96 7.44 20.46
N TYR A 287 -2.23 7.46 19.15
CA TYR A 287 -1.20 7.70 18.14
C TYR A 287 -0.54 9.08 18.29
N LYS A 288 -1.31 10.12 18.60
CA LYS A 288 -0.74 11.45 18.87
C LYS A 288 0.16 11.43 20.10
N GLN A 289 -0.26 10.77 21.18
CA GLN A 289 0.54 10.64 22.39
C GLN A 289 1.83 9.84 22.14
N VAL A 290 1.76 8.73 21.40
CA VAL A 290 2.94 7.95 21.02
C VAL A 290 3.87 8.77 20.11
N ALA A 291 3.34 9.54 19.16
CA ALA A 291 4.15 10.41 18.32
C ALA A 291 4.86 11.51 19.14
N GLU A 292 4.19 12.09 20.13
CA GLU A 292 4.75 13.10 21.02
C GLU A 292 5.85 12.53 21.93
N THR A 293 5.60 11.38 22.55
CA THR A 293 6.61 10.67 23.35
C THR A 293 7.81 10.20 22.51
N MET A 294 7.58 9.77 21.27
CA MET A 294 8.67 9.43 20.34
C MET A 294 9.51 10.65 20.00
N LYS A 295 8.88 11.81 19.78
CA LYS A 295 9.57 13.09 19.54
C LYS A 295 10.37 13.51 20.77
N GLU A 296 9.79 13.38 21.96
CA GLU A 296 10.46 13.69 23.22
C GLU A 296 11.68 12.78 23.44
N ASN A 297 11.53 11.46 23.31
CA ASN A 297 12.63 10.49 23.39
C ASN A 297 13.71 10.75 22.33
N THR A 298 13.33 11.14 21.11
CA THR A 298 14.30 11.49 20.06
C THR A 298 15.08 12.75 20.43
N ASN A 299 14.43 13.75 21.02
CA ASN A 299 15.11 14.95 21.51
C ASN A 299 16.05 14.63 22.68
N GLU A 300 15.62 13.79 23.63
CA GLU A 300 16.47 13.33 24.72
C GLU A 300 17.67 12.53 24.20
N PHE A 301 17.46 11.61 23.26
CA PHE A 301 18.53 10.85 22.62
C PHE A 301 19.54 11.78 21.94
N ASN A 302 19.08 12.78 21.18
CA ASN A 302 19.97 13.76 20.55
C ASN A 302 20.72 14.59 21.59
N ARG A 303 20.09 14.95 22.71
CA ARG A 303 20.74 15.67 23.82
C ARG A 303 21.83 14.82 24.46
N LEU A 304 21.54 13.56 24.78
CA LEU A 304 22.52 12.63 25.34
C LEU A 304 23.65 12.36 24.35
N LYS A 305 23.33 12.17 23.06
CA LYS A 305 24.32 11.98 22.00
C LYS A 305 25.29 13.15 21.92
N ASN A 306 24.79 14.39 21.95
CA ASN A 306 25.64 15.58 21.94
C ASN A 306 26.51 15.65 23.21
N SER A 307 25.95 15.31 24.38
CA SER A 307 26.72 15.27 25.63
C SER A 307 27.80 14.18 25.61
N VAL A 308 27.54 13.01 25.02
CA VAL A 308 28.54 11.96 24.82
C VAL A 308 29.64 12.43 23.88
N GLN A 309 29.30 13.10 22.78
CA GLN A 309 30.30 13.66 21.86
C GLN A 309 31.17 14.73 22.53
N GLU A 310 30.60 15.55 23.41
CA GLU A 310 31.36 16.52 24.20
C GLU A 310 32.32 15.83 25.18
N LEU A 311 31.85 14.80 25.90
CA LEU A 311 32.69 13.98 26.79
C LEU A 311 33.79 13.21 26.02
N GLU A 312 33.51 12.71 24.82
CA GLU A 312 34.50 12.08 23.95
C GLU A 312 35.57 13.09 23.49
N ALA A 313 35.16 14.32 23.17
CA ALA A 313 36.10 15.40 22.82
C ALA A 313 36.98 15.80 24.02
N GLU A 314 36.39 15.89 25.22
CA GLU A 314 37.14 16.13 26.46
C GLU A 314 38.12 14.99 26.76
N LEU A 315 37.73 13.73 26.56
CA LEU A 315 38.64 12.59 26.71
C LEU A 315 39.80 12.66 25.74
N TYR A 316 39.56 13.04 24.48
CA TYR A 316 40.63 13.20 23.49
C TYR A 316 41.62 14.31 23.90
N ASP A 317 41.13 15.45 24.39
CA ASP A 317 41.98 16.54 24.90
C ASP A 317 42.80 16.11 26.14
N VAL A 318 42.21 15.31 27.04
CA VAL A 318 42.92 14.74 28.18
C VAL A 318 43.97 13.71 27.74
N GLU A 319 43.67 12.86 26.74
CA GLU A 319 44.63 11.92 26.17
C GLU A 319 45.81 12.66 25.50
N GLU A 320 45.54 13.74 24.77
CA GLU A 320 46.59 14.59 24.18
C GLU A 320 47.47 15.22 25.27
N LYS A 321 46.86 15.79 26.31
CA LYS A 321 47.59 16.33 27.47
C LYS A 321 48.43 15.25 28.17
N LEU A 322 47.92 14.02 28.27
CA LEU A 322 48.65 12.90 28.86
C LEU A 322 49.83 12.49 27.97
N ALA A 323 49.65 12.44 26.65
CA ALA A 323 50.71 12.15 25.69
C ALA A 323 51.82 13.23 25.76
N ASP A 324 51.45 14.50 25.88
CA ASP A 324 52.37 15.62 26.06
C ASP A 324 53.16 15.51 27.37
N VAL A 325 52.48 15.19 28.47
CA VAL A 325 53.15 14.97 29.77
C VAL A 325 54.08 13.77 29.69
N LYS A 326 53.67 12.67 29.03
CA LYS A 326 54.51 11.49 28.82
C LYS A 326 55.73 11.82 27.98
N LYS A 327 55.58 12.59 26.91
CA LYS A 327 56.70 13.06 26.08
C LYS A 327 57.67 13.93 26.89
N LYS A 328 57.16 14.90 27.68
CA LYS A 328 57.98 15.71 28.59
C LYS A 328 58.69 14.86 29.65
N MET A 329 58.02 13.83 30.15
CA MET A 329 58.60 12.86 31.09
C MET A 329 59.72 12.07 30.42
N ASP A 330 59.53 11.56 29.20
CA ASP A 330 60.55 10.82 28.46
C ASP A 330 61.74 11.71 28.08
N GLU A 331 61.50 12.96 27.69
CA GLU A 331 62.56 13.96 27.46
C GLU A 331 63.35 14.26 28.74
N ASN A 332 62.65 14.43 29.88
CA ASN A 332 63.30 14.64 31.17
C ASN A 332 64.05 13.38 31.62
N GLN A 333 63.49 12.19 31.41
CA GLN A 333 64.14 10.92 31.69
C GLN A 333 65.40 10.76 30.83
N SER A 334 65.33 11.13 29.55
CA SER A 334 66.50 11.15 28.67
C SER A 334 67.54 12.15 29.14
N LYS A 335 67.15 13.35 29.60
CA LYS A 335 68.09 14.36 30.14
C LYS A 335 68.73 13.91 31.46
N ILE A 336 67.97 13.26 32.34
CA ILE A 336 68.46 12.72 33.61
C ILE A 336 69.34 11.49 33.37
N SER A 337 68.97 10.65 32.42
CA SER A 337 69.74 9.46 32.04
C SER A 337 70.94 9.78 31.14
N ASP A 338 71.02 10.99 30.57
CA ASP A 338 72.19 11.41 29.80
C ASP A 338 73.36 11.69 30.74
N THR A 339 74.14 10.64 31.00
CA THR A 339 75.38 10.72 31.75
C THR A 339 76.54 11.32 30.93
N SER A 340 76.35 11.65 29.66
CA SER A 340 77.41 12.18 28.77
C SER A 340 78.05 13.48 29.28
N PRO A 341 77.32 14.47 29.82
CA PRO A 341 77.94 15.65 30.42
C PRO A 341 78.83 15.29 31.62
N LEU A 342 78.36 14.38 32.47
CA LEU A 342 79.11 13.89 33.62
C LEU A 342 80.37 13.14 33.18
N GLN A 343 80.27 12.32 32.13
CA GLN A 343 81.42 11.63 31.53
C GLN A 343 82.41 12.61 30.89
N LYS A 344 81.95 13.67 30.22
CA LYS A 344 82.81 14.73 29.67
C LYS A 344 83.57 15.47 30.77
N ILE A 345 82.90 15.84 31.86
CA ILE A 345 83.54 16.46 33.03
C ILE A 345 84.57 15.50 33.63
N LYS A 346 84.21 14.23 33.86
CA LYS A 346 85.13 13.20 34.37
C LYS A 346 86.35 13.01 33.47
N LYS A 347 86.17 12.96 32.14
CA LYS A 347 87.27 12.90 31.16
C LYS A 347 88.16 14.14 31.23
N GLY A 348 87.56 15.34 31.34
CA GLY A 348 88.27 16.60 31.52
C GLY A 348 89.12 16.62 32.80
N ILE A 349 88.55 16.21 33.94
CA ILE A 349 89.27 16.07 35.21
C ILE A 349 90.43 15.08 35.08
N THR A 350 90.19 13.91 34.48
CA THR A 350 91.25 12.90 34.29
C THR A 350 92.37 13.42 33.38
N LYS A 351 92.03 14.20 32.35
CA LYS A 351 93.00 14.87 31.48
C LYS A 351 93.82 15.91 32.24
N MET A 352 93.17 16.80 32.99
CA MET A 352 93.86 17.78 33.83
C MET A 352 94.79 17.09 34.84
N GLN A 353 94.37 15.99 35.47
CA GLN A 353 95.25 15.21 36.36
C GLN A 353 96.47 14.60 35.65
N LYS A 354 96.33 14.19 34.38
CA LYS A 354 97.48 13.74 33.56
C LYS A 354 98.40 14.89 33.21
N GLU A 355 97.84 16.04 32.84
CA GLU A 355 98.62 17.25 32.53
C GLU A 355 99.37 17.76 33.76
N ILE A 356 98.74 17.79 34.95
CA ILE A 356 99.40 18.14 36.22
C ILE A 356 100.58 17.21 36.48
N ARG A 357 100.39 15.89 36.41
CA ARG A 357 101.50 14.93 36.57
C ARG A 357 102.63 15.15 35.55
N SER A 358 102.29 15.44 34.30
CA SER A 358 103.30 15.75 33.29
C SER A 358 104.06 17.03 33.61
N VAL A 359 103.38 18.06 34.13
CA VAL A 359 103.99 19.32 34.55
C VAL A 359 104.87 19.09 35.79
N ASP A 360 104.43 18.30 36.75
CA ASP A 360 105.23 17.94 37.94
C ASP A 360 106.52 17.21 37.57
N ILE A 361 106.48 16.28 36.61
CA ILE A 361 107.68 15.61 36.09
C ILE A 361 108.61 16.63 35.43
N ARG A 362 108.07 17.54 34.60
CA ARG A 362 108.87 18.59 33.96
C ARG A 362 109.49 19.53 35.00
N ILE A 363 108.72 19.95 36.01
CA ILE A 363 109.21 20.75 37.13
C ILE A 363 110.31 19.99 37.87
N GLY A 364 110.14 18.70 38.14
CA GLY A 364 111.15 17.85 38.78
C GLY A 364 112.44 17.74 37.97
N VAL A 365 112.35 17.55 36.65
CA VAL A 365 113.52 17.55 35.77
C VAL A 365 114.19 18.91 35.76
N VAL A 366 113.44 20.01 35.62
CA VAL A 366 113.99 21.37 35.64
C VAL A 366 114.63 21.70 36.99
N LEU A 367 114.02 21.28 38.11
CA LEU A 367 114.59 21.43 39.45
C LEU A 367 115.88 20.61 39.60
N ASN A 368 115.93 19.38 39.09
CA ASN A 368 117.15 18.57 39.08
C ASN A 368 118.24 19.23 38.23
N THR A 369 117.91 19.67 37.01
CA THR A 369 118.83 20.41 36.13
C THR A 369 119.32 21.70 36.79
N LEU A 370 118.44 22.47 37.45
CA LEU A 370 118.82 23.66 38.20
C LEU A 370 119.72 23.32 39.39
N THR A 371 119.45 22.22 40.09
CA THR A 371 120.27 21.75 41.21
C THR A 371 121.64 21.30 40.72
N GLN A 372 121.72 20.59 39.60
CA GLN A 372 122.98 20.22 38.95
C GLN A 372 123.75 21.45 38.48
N LEU A 373 123.07 22.46 37.93
CA LEU A 373 123.69 23.73 37.55
C LEU A 373 124.21 24.47 38.78
N LYS A 374 123.45 24.55 39.88
CA LYS A 374 123.92 25.14 41.15
C LYS A 374 125.08 24.36 41.76
N LEU A 375 125.08 23.04 41.68
CA LEU A 375 126.20 22.20 42.15
C LEU A 375 127.44 22.40 41.27
N LYS A 376 127.28 22.54 39.95
CA LYS A 376 128.37 22.91 39.03
C LYS A 376 128.90 24.31 39.31
N GLU A 377 128.03 25.28 39.56
CA GLU A 377 128.40 26.66 39.91
C GLU A 377 129.13 26.71 41.26
N ARG A 378 128.71 25.90 42.23
CA ARG A 378 129.41 25.75 43.52
C ARG A 378 130.76 25.03 43.39
N ASN A 379 130.86 24.04 42.50
CA ASN A 379 132.15 23.40 42.18
C ASN A 379 133.06 24.35 41.37
N ILE A 380 132.51 25.25 40.56
CA ILE A 380 133.26 26.30 39.87
C ILE A 380 133.80 27.33 40.88
N ASP A 381 132.99 27.74 41.87
CA ASP A 381 133.42 28.62 42.98
C ASP A 381 134.47 27.97 43.89
N ASP A 382 134.44 26.64 44.07
CA ASP A 382 135.47 25.91 44.84
C ASP A 382 136.74 25.65 44.00
N SER A 383 136.62 25.59 42.66
CA SER A 383 137.75 25.43 41.73
C SER A 383 138.54 26.73 41.46
N GLY A 384 138.02 27.89 41.86
CA GLY A 384 138.77 29.15 41.86
C GLY A 384 139.84 29.25 42.97
N LYS A 385 139.95 28.24 43.84
CA LYS A 385 140.82 28.27 45.02
C LYS A 385 141.58 26.97 45.30
N LYS A 386 142.04 26.26 44.27
CA LYS A 386 143.27 25.45 44.29
C LYS A 386 143.51 24.83 42.92
N GLY A 387 144.67 25.11 42.35
CA GLY A 387 145.10 24.48 41.10
C GLY A 387 145.71 23.09 41.30
N ALA A 388 145.85 22.45 40.14
CA ALA A 388 146.87 21.48 39.74
C ALA A 388 146.68 19.99 40.07
N ALA A 389 147.10 19.19 39.07
CA ALA A 389 147.28 17.73 38.98
C ALA A 389 146.01 16.95 38.57
N ASP A 390 145.96 16.44 37.32
CA ASP A 390 146.48 15.13 36.85
C ASP A 390 145.59 14.01 37.43
N ASP A 391 145.15 12.97 36.75
CA ASP A 391 145.41 12.34 35.46
C ASP A 391 144.28 11.30 35.34
N ASP A 392 143.65 11.19 34.17
CA ASP A 392 143.52 9.96 33.37
C ASP A 392 142.59 8.84 33.86
N ASP A 393 142.05 8.18 32.82
CA ASP A 393 141.38 6.89 32.76
C ASP A 393 139.89 6.81 33.13
N GLU A 394 139.02 6.07 32.45
CA GLU A 394 139.00 5.33 31.18
C GLU A 394 137.66 4.55 31.24
N MET A 395 136.91 4.45 30.12
CA MET A 395 135.88 3.42 29.80
C MET A 395 134.65 3.27 30.76
N ASP A 396 133.47 2.79 30.39
CA ASP A 396 132.85 2.37 29.12
C ASP A 396 131.32 2.30 29.35
N LEU A 397 130.58 2.52 28.26
CA LEU A 397 129.34 1.87 27.78
C LEU A 397 128.28 1.24 28.72
N GLU A 398 127.02 1.52 28.34
CA GLU A 398 125.82 0.63 28.28
C GLU A 398 125.37 -0.08 29.58
N LEU A 399 124.12 0.04 30.06
CA LEU A 399 122.82 -0.20 29.40
C LEU A 399 121.68 0.44 30.21
#